data_AF-A0A328WHW9-F1
#
_entry.id   AF-A0A328WHW9-F1
#
_cell.length_a   1.000
_cell.length_b   1.000
_cell.length_c   1.000
_cell.angle_alpha   90.00
_cell.angle_beta   90.00
_cell.angle_gamma   90.00
#
_symmetry.space_group_name_H-M   'P 1'
#
loop_
_entity.id
_entity.type
_entity.pdbx_description
1 polymer ?
#
loop_
_entity_poly.entity_id
_entity_poly.type
_entity_poly.pdbx_seq_one_letter_code
_entity_poly.pdbx_strand_id
1 'polypeptide(L)'
;MTNYTLEEKDSFIVLGIGTELQSDYTDYAGINKEKADFWEALKQDGTLDTLKAVATNDYIFAVNEAVNSKMMYYAGVVSDKSLPEATRVIQFPKGEYLNVQYH
;
A
#
# COMPACT_ATOMS: atom_id res chain seq x y z
N MET A 1 9.02 25.60 3.94
CA MET A 1 10.02 24.96 3.06
C MET A 1 9.40 23.69 2.56
N THR A 2 9.42 23.46 1.25
CA THR A 2 8.70 22.35 0.63
C THR A 2 9.50 21.06 0.83
N ASN A 3 8.99 20.18 1.70
CA ASN A 3 9.58 18.87 2.01
C ASN A 3 9.24 17.86 0.92
N TYR A 4 9.57 18.18 -0.34
CA TYR A 4 9.44 17.24 -1.43
C TYR A 4 10.66 17.25 -2.34
N THR A 5 10.93 16.10 -2.94
CA THR A 5 11.93 15.91 -3.99
C THR A 5 11.31 15.16 -5.16
N LEU A 6 11.64 15.59 -6.38
CA LEU A 6 11.37 14.80 -7.58
C LEU A 6 12.53 13.83 -7.79
N GLU A 7 12.21 12.55 -7.95
CA GLU A 7 13.19 11.48 -8.11
C GLU A 7 12.74 10.54 -9.24
N GLU A 8 13.62 10.25 -10.20
CA GLU A 8 13.37 9.19 -11.17
C GLU A 8 13.58 7.83 -10.50
N LYS A 9 12.58 6.97 -10.55
CA LYS A 9 12.64 5.60 -10.01
C LYS A 9 12.48 4.59 -11.14
N ASP A 10 13.26 3.53 -11.09
CA ASP A 10 13.05 2.36 -11.94
C ASP A 10 11.72 1.66 -11.57
N SER A 11 11.23 0.81 -12.46
CA SER A 11 9.99 0.07 -12.21
C SER A 11 10.15 -0.90 -11.05
N PHE A 12 9.16 -0.97 -10.17
CA PHE A 12 9.12 -1.92 -9.06
C PHE A 12 7.72 -2.50 -8.89
N ILE A 13 7.65 -3.67 -8.26
CA ILE A 13 6.41 -4.40 -8.03
C ILE A 13 6.15 -4.43 -6.53
N VAL A 14 4.94 -4.03 -6.14
CA VAL A 14 4.43 -4.16 -4.78
C VAL A 14 3.49 -5.35 -4.73
N LEU A 15 3.85 -6.35 -3.92
CA LEU A 15 2.96 -7.45 -3.58
C LEU A 15 2.04 -6.98 -2.46
N GLY A 16 0.73 -6.97 -2.73
CA GLY A 16 -0.28 -6.36 -1.87
C GLY A 16 -1.34 -7.33 -1.38
N ILE A 17 -1.77 -7.11 -0.15
CA ILE A 17 -3.00 -7.65 0.44
C ILE A 17 -3.89 -6.45 0.70
N GLY A 18 -5.16 -6.54 0.34
CA GLY A 18 -6.03 -5.38 0.41
C GLY A 18 -7.47 -5.71 0.73
N THR A 19 -8.15 -4.65 1.14
CA THR A 19 -9.55 -4.61 1.50
C THR A 19 -10.27 -3.55 0.68
N GLU A 20 -11.58 -3.73 0.52
CA GLU A 20 -12.45 -2.73 -0.07
C GLU A 20 -12.94 -1.79 1.03
N LEU A 21 -12.73 -0.49 0.84
CA LEU A 21 -13.27 0.54 1.72
C LEU A 21 -14.74 0.79 1.38
N GLN A 22 -15.59 0.76 2.39
CA GLN A 22 -17.06 0.86 2.25
C GLN A 22 -17.58 2.29 2.47
N SER A 23 -16.86 3.11 3.23
CA SER A 23 -17.20 4.52 3.44
C SER A 23 -17.27 5.30 2.13
N ASP A 24 -18.16 6.28 2.09
CA ASP A 24 -18.22 7.24 0.98
C ASP A 24 -16.90 8.00 0.86
N TYR A 25 -16.49 8.35 -0.36
CA TYR A 25 -15.22 9.03 -0.61
C TYR A 25 -15.09 10.40 0.07
N THR A 26 -16.21 11.01 0.47
CA THR A 26 -16.25 12.26 1.23
C THR A 26 -16.24 12.07 2.75
N ASP A 27 -16.48 10.84 3.24
CA ASP A 27 -16.38 10.48 4.65
C ASP A 27 -14.94 10.13 5.03
N TYR A 28 -14.11 11.17 5.15
CA TYR A 28 -12.71 11.02 5.54
C TYR A 28 -12.53 10.35 6.90
N ALA A 29 -13.46 10.54 7.84
CA ALA A 29 -13.38 9.95 9.17
C ALA A 29 -13.62 8.43 9.11
N GLY A 30 -14.66 8.01 8.38
CA GLY A 30 -14.95 6.60 8.11
C GLY A 30 -13.80 5.91 7.38
N ILE A 31 -13.30 6.51 6.30
CA ILE A 31 -12.16 5.99 5.53
C ILE A 31 -10.92 5.81 6.41
N ASN A 32 -10.58 6.80 7.23
CA ASN A 32 -9.40 6.71 8.08
C ASN A 32 -9.56 5.64 9.16
N LYS A 33 -10.77 5.48 9.71
CA LYS A 33 -11.06 4.40 10.65
C LYS A 33 -10.91 3.03 9.99
N GLU A 34 -11.51 2.81 8.82
CA GLU A 34 -11.39 1.53 8.10
C GLU A 34 -9.94 1.19 7.77
N LYS A 35 -9.15 2.18 7.34
CA LYS A 35 -7.70 2.00 7.11
C LYS A 35 -6.96 1.61 8.38
N ALA A 36 -7.25 2.26 9.51
CA ALA A 36 -6.62 1.95 10.79
C ALA A 36 -6.99 0.54 11.27
N ASP A 37 -8.27 0.20 11.22
CA ASP A 37 -8.79 -1.13 11.60
C ASP A 37 -8.16 -2.22 10.72
N PHE A 38 -8.01 -1.97 9.41
CA PHE A 38 -7.30 -2.87 8.49
C PHE A 38 -5.83 -3.07 8.88
N TRP A 39 -5.10 -2.00 9.22
CA TRP A 39 -3.72 -2.11 9.67
C TRP A 39 -3.57 -2.83 11.00
N GLU A 40 -4.50 -2.65 11.94
CA GLU A 40 -4.51 -3.42 13.18
C GLU A 40 -4.76 -4.91 12.92
N ALA A 41 -5.74 -5.25 12.07
CA ALA A 41 -6.03 -6.62 11.71
C ALA A 41 -4.79 -7.33 11.15
N LEU A 42 -4.11 -6.73 10.15
CA LEU A 42 -2.90 -7.30 9.54
C LEU A 42 -1.73 -7.49 10.52
N LYS A 43 -1.66 -6.65 11.56
CA LYS A 43 -0.64 -6.79 12.62
C LYS A 43 -1.01 -7.92 13.58
N GLN A 44 -2.29 -8.05 13.93
CA GLN A 44 -2.77 -9.04 14.89
C GLN A 44 -2.79 -10.45 14.30
N ASP A 45 -3.13 -10.60 13.02
CA ASP A 45 -3.22 -11.89 12.35
C ASP A 45 -1.86 -12.39 11.79
N GLY A 46 -0.81 -11.58 11.87
CA GLY A 46 0.55 -11.91 11.42
C GLY A 46 0.78 -11.73 9.91
N THR A 47 -0.23 -11.31 9.15
CA THR A 47 -0.12 -11.07 7.71
C THR A 47 0.97 -10.05 7.38
N LEU A 48 1.10 -9.01 8.22
CA LEU A 48 2.14 -8.00 8.05
C LEU A 48 3.55 -8.59 8.16
N ASP A 49 3.76 -9.54 9.06
CA ASP A 49 5.06 -10.19 9.22
C ASP A 49 5.37 -11.14 8.06
N THR A 50 4.36 -11.82 7.53
CA THR A 50 4.47 -12.62 6.30
C THR A 50 4.88 -11.76 5.10
N LEU A 51 4.27 -10.57 4.94
CA LEU A 51 4.66 -9.61 3.91
C LEU A 51 6.11 -9.16 4.09
N LYS A 52 6.52 -8.76 5.31
CA LYS A 52 7.91 -8.36 5.57
C LYS A 52 8.93 -9.47 5.28
N ALA A 53 8.59 -10.73 5.57
CA ALA A 53 9.49 -11.86 5.32
C ALA A 53 9.83 -12.08 3.84
N VAL A 54 8.99 -11.59 2.92
CA VAL A 54 9.22 -11.65 1.48
C VAL A 54 9.69 -10.32 0.87
N ALA A 55 9.80 -9.27 1.68
CA ALA A 55 10.19 -7.94 1.22
C ALA A 55 11.66 -7.91 0.75
N THR A 56 11.93 -7.15 -0.30
CA THR A 56 13.29 -6.89 -0.78
C THR A 56 13.92 -5.66 -0.14
N ASN A 57 13.14 -4.89 0.63
CA ASN A 57 13.58 -3.72 1.39
C ASN A 57 12.72 -3.55 2.66
N ASP A 58 13.10 -2.59 3.51
CA ASP A 58 12.42 -2.31 4.78
C ASP A 58 11.14 -1.47 4.64
N TYR A 59 10.72 -1.16 3.41
CA TYR A 59 9.57 -0.29 3.16
C TYR A 59 8.26 -1.07 3.12
N ILE A 60 7.28 -0.56 3.86
CA ILE A 60 5.89 -1.00 3.79
C ILE A 60 5.11 0.06 3.03
N PHE A 61 4.36 -0.39 2.03
CA PHE A 61 3.57 0.46 1.15
C PHE A 61 2.11 0.41 1.57
N ALA A 62 1.48 1.57 1.58
CA ALA A 62 0.04 1.73 1.68
C ALA A 62 -0.45 2.27 0.33
N VAL A 63 -1.22 1.48 -0.42
CA VAL A 63 -1.67 1.87 -1.77
C VAL A 63 -3.17 2.09 -1.76
N ASN A 64 -3.61 3.24 -2.26
CA ASN A 64 -5.02 3.52 -2.53
C ASN A 64 -5.24 3.38 -4.04
N GLU A 65 -6.14 2.50 -4.45
CA GLU A 65 -6.47 2.27 -5.85
C GLU A 65 -7.98 2.32 -6.04
N ALA A 66 -8.47 3.03 -7.06
CA ALA A 66 -9.87 2.94 -7.46
C ALA A 66 -10.00 1.83 -8.51
N VAL A 67 -10.61 0.71 -8.15
CA VAL A 67 -10.79 -0.46 -9.03
C VAL A 67 -12.28 -0.69 -9.22
N ASN A 68 -12.77 -0.67 -10.47
CA ASN A 68 -14.20 -0.89 -10.78
C ASN A 68 -15.15 0.00 -9.94
N SER A 69 -14.81 1.29 -9.80
CA SER A 69 -15.55 2.26 -8.97
C SER A 69 -15.57 1.96 -7.46
N LYS A 70 -14.75 1.01 -7.00
CA LYS A 70 -14.56 0.70 -5.58
C LYS A 70 -13.23 1.27 -5.10
N MET A 71 -13.23 1.81 -3.88
CA MET A 71 -12.02 2.30 -3.26
C MET A 71 -11.32 1.12 -2.58
N MET A 72 -10.20 0.70 -3.13
CA MET A 72 -9.38 -0.38 -2.59
C MET A 72 -8.21 0.19 -1.81
N TYR A 73 -7.89 -0.47 -0.71
CA TYR A 73 -6.74 -0.12 0.11
C TYR A 73 -5.87 -1.35 0.33
N TYR A 74 -4.58 -1.23 0.03
CA TYR A 74 -3.62 -2.32 0.08
C TYR A 74 -2.48 -2.00 1.03
N ALA A 75 -2.10 -2.98 1.83
CA ALA A 75 -0.79 -3.07 2.47
C ALA A 75 0.10 -3.95 1.59
N GLY A 76 1.32 -3.50 1.33
CA GLY A 76 2.23 -4.29 0.50
C GLY A 76 3.70 -4.01 0.75
N VAL A 77 4.54 -4.82 0.14
CA VAL A 77 6.00 -4.69 0.17
C VAL A 77 6.54 -4.86 -1.24
N VAL A 78 7.72 -4.31 -1.52
CA VAL A 78 8.41 -4.66 -2.77
C VAL A 78 8.87 -6.11 -2.67
N SER A 79 8.45 -6.94 -3.61
CA SER A 79 8.82 -8.35 -3.65
C SER A 79 8.74 -8.91 -5.05
N ASP A 80 9.72 -9.75 -5.40
CA ASP A 80 9.72 -10.56 -6.62
C ASP A 80 9.10 -11.96 -6.38
N LYS A 81 8.66 -12.23 -5.14
CA LYS A 81 8.01 -13.49 -4.76
C LYS A 81 6.50 -13.37 -4.89
N SER A 82 5.84 -14.51 -5.05
CA SER A 82 4.38 -14.63 -4.94
C SER A 82 4.00 -15.22 -3.59
N LEU A 83 2.96 -14.67 -2.96
CA LEU A 83 2.30 -15.28 -1.81
C LEU A 83 0.91 -15.75 -2.23
N PRO A 84 0.45 -16.95 -1.79
CA PRO A 84 -0.92 -17.41 -2.05
C PRO A 84 -1.98 -16.45 -1.51
N GLU A 85 -1.63 -15.72 -0.45
CA GLU A 85 -2.52 -14.81 0.29
C GLU A 85 -2.53 -13.40 -0.32
N ALA A 86 -1.61 -13.09 -1.23
CA ALA A 86 -1.57 -11.81 -1.90
C ALA A 86 -2.79 -11.64 -2.81
N THR A 87 -3.53 -10.56 -2.62
CA THR A 87 -4.74 -10.27 -3.40
C THR A 87 -4.46 -9.39 -4.61
N ARG A 88 -3.27 -8.76 -4.68
CA ARG A 88 -2.91 -7.84 -5.75
C ARG A 88 -1.40 -7.84 -6.00
N VAL A 89 -1.03 -7.73 -7.28
CA VAL A 89 0.33 -7.39 -7.72
C VAL A 89 0.25 -6.01 -8.37
N ILE A 90 0.86 -5.01 -7.74
CA ILE A 90 0.76 -3.61 -8.14
C ILE A 90 2.07 -3.20 -8.79
N GLN A 91 2.03 -2.89 -10.09
CA GLN A 91 3.21 -2.48 -10.83
C GLN A 91 3.33 -0.96 -10.82
N PHE A 92 4.43 -0.46 -10.28
CA PHE A 92 4.82 0.94 -10.40
C PHE A 92 5.78 1.06 -11.59
N PRO A 93 5.40 1.75 -12.68
CA PRO A 93 6.24 1.88 -13.86
C PRO A 93 7.45 2.79 -13.58
N LYS A 94 8.49 2.66 -14.40
CA LYS A 94 9.60 3.60 -14.37
C LYS A 94 9.10 5.02 -14.67
N GLY A 95 9.55 6.00 -13.90
CA GLY A 95 9.16 7.40 -14.10
C GLY A 95 9.63 8.34 -13.01
N GLU A 96 9.25 9.60 -13.13
CA GLU A 96 9.50 10.63 -12.12
C GLU A 96 8.42 10.58 -11.03
N TYR A 97 8.86 10.51 -9.78
CA TYR A 97 7.99 10.45 -8.61
C TYR A 97 8.22 11.65 -7.70
N LEU A 98 7.12 12.23 -7.22
CA LEU A 98 7.14 13.21 -6.15
C LEU A 98 7.23 12.49 -4.80
N ASN A 99 8.38 12.57 -4.15
CA ASN A 99 8.59 12.05 -2.81
C ASN A 99 8.37 13.16 -1.79
N VAL A 100 7.39 12.99 -0.91
CA VAL A 100 7.09 13.94 0.17
C VAL A 100 7.46 13.30 1.50
N GLN A 101 8.30 13.98 2.29
CA GLN A 101 8.77 13.46 3.58
C GLN A 101 8.10 14.21 4.73
N TYR A 102 7.46 13.45 5.63
CA TYR A 102 6.97 13.96 6.91
C TYR A 102 8.01 13.63 7.99
N HIS A 103 8.39 14.64 8.78
CA HIS A 103 9.29 14.52 9.95
C HIS A 103 8.47 14.54 11.24
#